data_AF-A0A3D9ZW68-F1
#
_entry.id   AF-A0A3D9ZW68-F1
#
_cell.length_a   1.000
_cell.length_b   1.000
_cell.length_c   1.000
_cell.angle_alpha   90.00
_cell.angle_beta   90.00
_cell.angle_gamma   90.00
#
_symmetry.space_group_name_H-M   'P 1'
#
loop_
_entity.id
_entity.type
_entity.pdbx_description
1 polymer ?
#
loop_
_entity_poly.entity_id
_entity_poly.type
_entity_poly.pdbx_seq_one_letter_code
_entity_poly.pdbx_strand_id
1 'polypeptide(L)'
;MGAHRRVCAAPKIVCSSAASIAAPTSERDHVATGFDPSGRLPAIFTNAGTSSFTQFLSQVAPELMPGRRPLPPGTAHELAPHATTIVAIAASDGVVMAGDRRATMGNLIASRDIEKVHPADEYSLVGIAGTAGIGIELMRLFQVELEHYEKIEGAMLSLDGKANRLAAMIRGNLGAAMQGLAVVPLFAGFDLSATDPTKAGRIFSYDVTGGPYEERGYDAIGSGSIFANSALKKRFRAGLTVADATRLAVEALYDAADDDTATGGPDLTRRIFPVVMTATAEGTHRLTDEETAEIANAVVSARMENPGG
;
A
#
# COMPACT_ATOMS: atom_id res chain seq x y z
N MET A 1 10.77 53.43 65.40
CA MET A 1 10.31 52.54 64.31
C MET A 1 11.37 51.47 64.10
N GLY A 2 11.10 50.26 64.58
CA GLY A 2 12.10 49.22 64.83
C GLY A 2 12.48 48.42 63.59
N ALA A 3 13.78 48.19 63.43
CA ALA A 3 14.36 47.23 62.51
C ALA A 3 14.61 45.91 63.25
N HIS A 4 13.81 44.88 62.95
CA HIS A 4 14.02 43.53 63.48
C HIS A 4 14.73 42.64 62.44
N ARG A 5 16.02 42.42 62.66
CA ARG A 5 16.77 41.27 62.14
C ARG A 5 16.19 40.00 62.75
N ARG A 6 15.76 39.03 61.93
CA ARG A 6 15.49 37.66 62.38
C ARG A 6 16.67 36.76 62.04
N VAL A 7 17.26 36.24 63.10
CA VAL A 7 18.26 35.17 63.13
C VAL A 7 17.55 33.84 62.84
N CYS A 8 18.13 33.04 61.95
CA CYS A 8 17.71 31.67 61.68
C CYS A 8 17.96 30.77 62.90
N ALA A 9 16.95 30.00 63.31
CA ALA A 9 17.07 28.89 64.24
C ALA A 9 16.46 27.63 63.59
N ALA A 10 17.28 26.58 63.50
CA ALA A 10 16.92 25.27 62.94
C ALA A 10 16.09 24.44 63.93
N PRO A 11 15.19 23.55 63.46
CA PRO A 11 14.77 22.39 64.21
C PRO A 11 15.39 21.10 63.68
N LYS A 12 15.67 20.21 64.64
CA LYS A 12 16.42 18.96 64.54
C LYS A 12 15.70 17.89 63.71
N ILE A 13 16.53 17.13 63.01
CA ILE A 13 16.26 15.90 62.28
C ILE A 13 15.78 14.80 63.25
N VAL A 14 14.63 14.19 62.94
CA VAL A 14 14.26 12.85 63.45
C VAL A 14 14.23 11.92 62.24
N CYS A 15 15.02 10.85 62.35
CA CYS A 15 15.27 9.84 61.33
C CYS A 15 14.06 8.89 61.20
N SER A 16 13.48 8.74 60.01
CA SER A 16 12.61 7.61 59.69
C SER A 16 13.13 6.89 58.45
N SER A 17 13.28 5.58 58.64
CA SER A 17 13.75 4.51 57.74
C SER A 17 13.58 4.70 56.23
N ALA A 18 14.65 4.28 55.53
CA ALA A 18 14.79 4.16 54.09
C ALA A 18 13.65 3.43 53.39
N ALA A 19 13.08 4.06 52.36
CA ALA A 19 12.29 3.40 51.32
C ALA A 19 13.11 3.46 50.02
N SER A 20 13.45 2.28 49.53
CA SER A 20 14.25 2.02 48.32
C SER A 20 13.58 2.62 47.08
N ILE A 21 14.35 3.39 46.32
CA ILE A 21 14.01 3.83 44.96
C ILE A 21 14.01 2.57 44.06
N ALA A 22 12.84 2.19 43.54
CA ALA A 22 12.73 1.13 42.55
C ALA A 22 13.09 1.68 41.16
N ALA A 23 14.01 0.99 40.49
CA ALA A 23 14.47 1.25 39.13
C ALA A 23 13.33 1.01 38.10
N PRO A 24 13.40 1.65 36.91
CA PRO A 24 12.40 1.47 35.86
C PRO A 24 12.39 0.03 35.36
N THR A 25 11.24 -0.63 35.44
CA THR A 25 10.99 -1.97 34.89
C THR A 25 11.06 -1.91 33.37
N SER A 26 11.87 -2.80 32.80
CA SER A 26 12.22 -2.86 31.40
C SER A 26 11.03 -3.17 30.49
N GLU A 27 10.96 -2.43 29.38
CA GLU A 27 10.11 -2.59 28.18
C GLU A 27 10.29 -3.92 27.42
N ARG A 28 10.80 -4.99 28.06
CA ARG A 28 11.11 -6.30 27.43
C ARG A 28 10.11 -7.41 27.73
N ASP A 29 9.06 -7.15 28.51
CA ASP A 29 8.18 -8.21 29.01
C ASP A 29 6.93 -8.48 28.14
N HIS A 30 6.71 -7.74 27.05
CA HIS A 30 5.49 -7.91 26.24
C HIS A 30 5.59 -8.95 25.12
N VAL A 31 6.77 -9.56 24.87
CA VAL A 31 6.94 -10.58 23.80
C VAL A 31 6.90 -12.01 24.35
N ALA A 32 7.11 -12.21 25.65
CA ALA A 32 7.36 -13.53 26.24
C ALA A 32 6.15 -14.23 26.89
N THR A 33 4.96 -13.62 26.88
CA THR A 33 3.79 -14.18 27.58
C THR A 33 3.07 -15.31 26.81
N GLY A 34 3.49 -15.61 25.57
CA GLY A 34 2.89 -16.66 24.73
C GLY A 34 3.75 -17.90 24.49
N PHE A 35 4.99 -17.94 24.99
CA PHE A 35 5.86 -19.10 24.79
C PHE A 35 5.70 -20.09 25.95
N ASP A 36 5.36 -21.33 25.61
CA ASP A 36 5.41 -22.45 26.54
C ASP A 36 6.82 -22.52 27.17
N PRO A 37 6.95 -22.53 28.51
CA PRO A 37 8.25 -22.65 29.17
C PRO A 37 9.02 -23.92 28.80
N SER A 38 8.38 -24.91 28.16
CA SER A 38 9.03 -26.08 27.58
C SER A 38 9.83 -25.80 26.30
N GLY A 39 9.73 -24.59 25.72
CA GLY A 39 10.34 -24.23 24.44
C GLY A 39 9.68 -24.89 23.23
N ARG A 40 8.55 -25.59 23.44
CA ARG A 40 7.77 -26.18 22.35
C ARG A 40 6.92 -25.11 21.70
N LEU A 41 6.91 -25.12 20.37
CA LEU A 41 5.96 -24.33 19.61
C LEU A 41 4.54 -24.83 19.92
N PRO A 42 3.57 -23.93 20.17
CA PRO A 42 2.18 -24.32 20.34
C PRO A 42 1.70 -25.17 19.15
N ALA A 43 0.79 -26.12 19.40
CA ALA A 43 0.37 -27.11 18.39
C ALA A 43 -0.16 -26.49 17.09
N ILE A 44 -0.69 -25.26 17.16
CA ILE A 44 -1.17 -24.50 15.99
C ILE A 44 -0.05 -24.15 14.99
N PHE A 45 1.20 -24.06 15.44
CA PHE A 45 2.38 -23.83 14.59
C PHE A 45 2.95 -25.13 13.98
N THR A 46 2.57 -26.30 14.51
CA THR A 46 3.09 -27.61 14.07
C THR A 46 2.06 -28.45 13.33
N ASN A 47 0.78 -28.04 13.33
CA ASN A 47 -0.24 -28.67 12.53
C ASN A 47 -0.08 -28.23 11.07
N ALA A 48 -0.33 -29.15 10.13
CA ALA A 48 -0.56 -28.84 8.72
C ALA A 48 -1.90 -28.11 8.56
N GLY A 49 -2.00 -26.93 9.19
CA GLY A 49 -3.19 -26.10 9.22
C GLY A 49 -3.52 -25.55 7.84
N THR A 50 -4.16 -24.39 7.83
CA THR A 50 -4.61 -23.77 6.58
C THR A 50 -3.43 -23.15 5.84
N SER A 51 -3.31 -23.31 4.51
CA SER A 51 -2.33 -22.61 3.67
C SER A 51 -2.66 -21.12 3.48
N SER A 52 -3.26 -20.51 4.48
CA SER A 52 -3.68 -19.11 4.52
C SER A 52 -3.15 -18.47 5.79
N PHE A 53 -2.24 -17.53 5.63
CA PHE A 53 -1.64 -16.80 6.74
C PHE A 53 -2.68 -15.94 7.47
N THR A 54 -3.59 -15.31 6.75
CA THR A 54 -4.69 -14.52 7.31
C THR A 54 -5.65 -15.36 8.14
N GLN A 55 -5.96 -16.58 7.69
CA GLN A 55 -6.77 -17.51 8.49
C GLN A 55 -6.02 -17.93 9.77
N PHE A 56 -4.73 -18.24 9.67
CA PHE A 56 -3.88 -18.53 10.81
C PHE A 56 -3.82 -17.36 11.80
N LEU A 57 -3.56 -16.14 11.31
CA LEU A 57 -3.46 -14.92 12.09
C LEU A 57 -4.76 -14.61 12.84
N SER A 58 -5.91 -14.83 12.18
CA SER A 58 -7.23 -14.61 12.79
C SER A 58 -7.51 -15.49 14.02
N GLN A 59 -6.80 -16.62 14.16
CA GLN A 59 -6.93 -17.57 15.27
C GLN A 59 -5.87 -17.32 16.36
N VAL A 60 -4.64 -16.98 15.98
CA VAL A 60 -3.50 -16.88 16.90
C VAL A 60 -3.30 -15.48 17.46
N ALA A 61 -3.42 -14.45 16.62
CA ALA A 61 -3.17 -13.06 16.96
C ALA A 61 -4.19 -12.14 16.26
N PRO A 62 -5.48 -12.24 16.64
CA PRO A 62 -6.57 -11.52 15.98
C PRO A 62 -6.43 -10.00 15.99
N GLU A 63 -5.65 -9.43 16.92
CA GLU A 63 -5.34 -8.02 17.06
C GLU A 63 -4.42 -7.46 15.95
N LEU A 64 -3.69 -8.34 15.26
CA LEU A 64 -2.85 -7.98 14.11
C LEU A 64 -3.62 -7.96 12.78
N MET A 65 -4.90 -8.36 12.78
CA MET A 65 -5.72 -8.30 11.57
C MET A 65 -6.15 -6.85 11.26
N PRO A 66 -5.96 -6.39 10.02
CA PRO A 66 -6.53 -5.13 9.56
C PRO A 66 -8.05 -5.11 9.78
N GLY A 67 -8.57 -3.99 10.28
CA GLY A 67 -10.01 -3.79 10.52
C GLY A 67 -10.56 -4.34 11.86
N ARG A 68 -9.77 -5.09 12.65
CA ARG A 68 -10.20 -5.56 14.00
C ARG A 68 -9.89 -4.59 15.14
N ARG A 69 -9.10 -3.54 14.89
CA ARG A 69 -8.80 -2.52 15.89
C ARG A 69 -10.06 -1.67 16.14
N PRO A 70 -10.53 -1.52 17.39
CA PRO A 70 -11.67 -0.65 17.68
C PRO A 70 -11.31 0.78 17.32
N LEU A 71 -12.11 1.36 16.42
CA LEU A 71 -11.99 2.75 15.99
C LEU A 71 -12.98 3.62 16.78
N PRO A 72 -12.57 4.81 17.25
CA PRO A 72 -13.50 5.73 17.89
C PRO A 72 -14.61 6.15 16.91
N PRO A 73 -15.84 6.39 17.40
CA PRO A 73 -16.93 6.84 16.54
C PRO A 73 -16.62 8.20 15.92
N GLY A 74 -16.78 8.31 14.60
CA GLY A 74 -16.54 9.51 13.82
C GLY A 74 -16.12 9.20 12.39
N THR A 75 -16.05 10.23 11.54
CA THR A 75 -15.46 10.14 10.20
C THR A 75 -13.97 10.42 10.30
N ALA A 76 -13.14 9.40 10.08
CA ALA A 76 -11.68 9.50 10.17
C ALA A 76 -11.01 9.92 8.85
N HIS A 77 -11.78 10.33 7.85
CA HIS A 77 -11.30 10.59 6.49
C HIS A 77 -10.16 11.62 6.44
N GLU A 78 -10.22 12.68 7.25
CA GLU A 78 -9.19 13.74 7.27
C GLU A 78 -8.02 13.45 8.25
N LEU A 79 -8.09 12.37 9.02
CA LEU A 79 -7.11 12.07 10.07
C LEU A 79 -5.83 11.42 9.54
N ALA A 80 -5.84 10.94 8.30
CA ALA A 80 -4.72 10.22 7.70
C ALA A 80 -4.42 10.75 6.30
N PRO A 81 -3.14 10.74 5.88
CA PRO A 81 -2.79 10.98 4.49
C PRO A 81 -3.55 10.02 3.57
N HIS A 82 -4.18 10.61 2.56
CA HIS A 82 -4.91 9.92 1.52
C HIS A 82 -4.60 10.57 0.17
N ALA A 83 -5.40 10.23 -0.84
CA ALA A 83 -5.26 10.65 -2.22
C ALA A 83 -4.07 10.07 -2.98
N THR A 84 -4.42 9.54 -4.14
CA THR A 84 -3.56 8.73 -4.98
C THR A 84 -4.20 8.63 -6.35
N THR A 85 -3.38 8.55 -7.39
CA THR A 85 -3.81 7.96 -8.66
C THR A 85 -2.83 6.87 -9.05
N ILE A 86 -3.37 5.68 -9.27
CA ILE A 86 -2.64 4.53 -9.79
C ILE A 86 -3.34 4.09 -11.05
N VAL A 87 -2.56 3.74 -12.07
CA VAL A 87 -3.01 3.19 -13.34
C VAL A 87 -2.37 1.83 -13.55
N ALA A 88 -3.09 0.90 -14.16
CA ALA A 88 -2.55 -0.34 -14.69
C ALA A 88 -2.94 -0.49 -16.16
N ILE A 89 -2.02 -1.01 -16.97
CA ILE A 89 -2.20 -1.22 -18.41
C ILE A 89 -1.66 -2.60 -18.77
N ALA A 90 -2.49 -3.41 -19.42
CA ALA A 90 -2.11 -4.68 -19.99
C ALA A 90 -1.37 -4.45 -21.31
N ALA A 91 -0.25 -5.13 -21.45
CA ALA A 91 0.63 -5.10 -22.61
C ALA A 91 0.71 -6.50 -23.25
N SER A 92 1.21 -6.58 -24.48
CA SER A 92 1.38 -7.85 -25.20
C SER A 92 2.34 -8.84 -24.52
N ASP A 93 3.27 -8.30 -23.73
CA ASP A 93 4.41 -8.96 -23.12
C ASP A 93 4.42 -8.82 -21.59
N GLY A 94 3.35 -8.28 -21.00
CA GLY A 94 3.30 -8.02 -19.57
C GLY A 94 2.12 -7.18 -19.09
N VAL A 95 2.30 -6.61 -17.90
CA VAL A 95 1.48 -5.51 -17.37
C VAL A 95 2.39 -4.40 -16.88
N VAL A 96 1.90 -3.17 -16.96
CA VAL A 96 2.53 -1.99 -16.37
C VAL A 96 1.59 -1.46 -15.29
N MET A 97 2.15 -1.08 -14.14
CA MET A 97 1.44 -0.32 -13.12
C MET A 97 2.25 0.92 -12.75
N ALA A 98 1.60 2.08 -12.71
CA ALA A 98 2.23 3.33 -12.33
C ALA A 98 1.41 4.07 -11.29
N GLY A 99 2.08 4.72 -10.34
CA GLY A 99 1.44 5.48 -9.27
C GLY A 99 2.09 6.83 -9.06
N ASP A 100 1.25 7.84 -8.80
CA ASP A 100 1.71 9.16 -8.42
C ASP A 100 2.37 9.16 -7.02
N ARG A 101 3.11 10.24 -6.70
CA ARG A 101 3.88 10.34 -5.44
C ARG A 101 3.25 11.21 -4.35
N ARG A 102 2.16 11.92 -4.66
CA ARG A 102 1.57 12.92 -3.74
C ARG A 102 0.66 12.24 -2.72
N ALA A 103 0.72 12.67 -1.47
CA ALA A 103 -0.33 12.37 -0.50
C ALA A 103 -0.81 13.66 0.15
N THR A 104 -2.12 13.75 0.38
CA THR A 104 -2.76 14.93 0.95
C THR A 104 -3.50 14.61 2.24
N MET A 105 -3.63 15.62 3.10
CA MET A 105 -4.54 15.64 4.24
C MET A 105 -5.43 16.87 4.07
N GLY A 106 -6.67 16.65 3.65
CA GLY A 106 -7.51 17.74 3.13
C GLY A 106 -6.83 18.41 1.94
N ASN A 107 -6.61 19.71 2.03
CA ASN A 107 -5.95 20.52 1.00
C ASN A 107 -4.42 20.64 1.17
N LEU A 108 -3.84 20.07 2.22
CA LEU A 108 -2.40 20.15 2.49
C LEU A 108 -1.67 18.96 1.88
N ILE A 109 -0.52 19.22 1.25
CA ILE A 109 0.39 18.16 0.79
C ILE A 109 1.14 17.61 2.01
N ALA A 110 0.82 16.38 2.40
CA ALA A 110 1.43 15.68 3.53
C ALA A 110 2.77 15.04 3.15
N SER A 111 2.87 14.49 1.95
CA SER A 111 4.11 13.92 1.40
C SER A 111 4.12 14.04 -0.13
N ARG A 112 5.33 13.99 -0.70
CA ARG A 112 5.59 14.08 -2.15
C ARG A 112 6.34 12.87 -2.69
N ASP A 113 6.65 11.89 -1.86
CA ASP A 113 7.58 10.81 -2.15
C ASP A 113 7.00 9.43 -1.85
N ILE A 114 5.67 9.32 -1.65
CA ILE A 114 5.03 8.04 -1.33
C ILE A 114 5.14 7.08 -2.51
N GLU A 115 5.51 5.83 -2.21
CA GLU A 115 5.48 4.72 -3.15
C GLU A 115 4.24 3.88 -2.91
N LYS A 116 3.40 3.76 -3.95
CA LYS A 116 2.04 3.21 -3.82
C LYS A 116 1.81 1.98 -4.68
N VAL A 117 2.79 1.67 -5.52
CA VAL A 117 2.85 0.50 -6.39
C VAL A 117 4.00 -0.36 -5.90
N HIS A 118 3.72 -1.62 -5.64
CA HIS A 118 4.66 -2.58 -5.07
C HIS A 118 4.50 -3.93 -5.77
N PRO A 119 5.55 -4.77 -5.80
CA PRO A 119 5.38 -6.16 -6.19
C PRO A 119 4.47 -6.85 -5.18
N ALA A 120 3.48 -7.58 -5.66
CA ALA A 120 2.70 -8.50 -4.83
C ALA A 120 3.46 -9.82 -4.64
N ASP A 121 4.06 -10.31 -5.72
CA ASP A 121 5.02 -11.43 -5.75
C ASP A 121 5.91 -11.35 -7.00
N GLU A 122 6.56 -12.46 -7.38
CA GLU A 122 7.50 -12.50 -8.50
C GLU A 122 6.87 -12.09 -9.85
N TYR A 123 5.58 -12.32 -10.07
CA TYR A 123 4.91 -12.10 -11.36
C TYR A 123 3.68 -11.18 -11.26
N SER A 124 3.49 -10.48 -10.14
CA SER A 124 2.33 -9.61 -9.96
C SER A 124 2.64 -8.35 -9.16
N LEU A 125 1.83 -7.32 -9.40
CA LEU A 125 1.92 -5.98 -8.86
C LEU A 125 0.63 -5.67 -8.10
N VAL A 126 0.76 -4.90 -7.03
CA VAL A 126 -0.36 -4.34 -6.28
C VAL A 126 -0.16 -2.84 -6.07
N GLY A 127 -1.21 -2.09 -6.37
CA GLY A 127 -1.31 -0.67 -6.11
C GLY A 127 -2.41 -0.42 -5.11
N ILE A 128 -2.24 0.55 -4.19
CA ILE A 128 -3.25 0.85 -3.19
C ILE A 128 -3.58 2.34 -3.13
N ALA A 129 -4.88 2.64 -3.20
CA ALA A 129 -5.45 3.97 -2.99
C ALA A 129 -6.35 4.00 -1.74
N GLY A 130 -6.48 5.18 -1.14
CA GLY A 130 -7.27 5.40 0.08
C GLY A 130 -6.38 5.76 1.27
N THR A 131 -6.77 5.32 2.47
CA THR A 131 -6.02 5.59 3.69
C THR A 131 -4.64 4.93 3.67
N ALA A 132 -3.57 5.73 3.65
CA ALA A 132 -2.21 5.23 3.44
C ALA A 132 -1.77 4.17 4.48
N GLY A 133 -2.01 4.41 5.77
CA GLY A 133 -1.61 3.49 6.84
C GLY A 133 -2.25 2.11 6.71
N ILE A 134 -3.58 2.06 6.55
CA ILE A 134 -4.33 0.81 6.37
C ILE A 134 -3.94 0.13 5.06
N GLY A 135 -3.69 0.92 4.00
CA GLY A 135 -3.24 0.40 2.73
C GLY A 135 -1.91 -0.34 2.82
N ILE A 136 -0.90 0.27 3.46
CA ILE A 136 0.42 -0.35 3.65
C ILE A 136 0.32 -1.65 4.45
N GLU A 137 -0.51 -1.69 5.50
CA GLU A 137 -0.72 -2.90 6.29
C GLU A 137 -1.40 -4.01 5.47
N LEU A 138 -2.46 -3.68 4.72
CA LEU A 138 -3.18 -4.61 3.84
C LEU A 138 -2.24 -5.20 2.79
N MET A 139 -1.41 -4.35 2.16
CA MET A 139 -0.42 -4.77 1.17
C MET A 139 0.57 -5.79 1.74
N ARG A 140 1.17 -5.47 2.89
CA ARG A 140 2.16 -6.34 3.55
C ARG A 140 1.54 -7.66 3.94
N LEU A 141 0.31 -7.63 4.45
CA LEU A 141 -0.43 -8.85 4.77
C LEU A 141 -0.70 -9.70 3.53
N PHE A 142 -1.02 -9.07 2.39
CA PHE A 142 -1.20 -9.75 1.12
C PHE A 142 0.09 -10.40 0.63
N GLN A 143 1.21 -9.68 0.63
CA GLN A 143 2.52 -10.23 0.27
C GLN A 143 2.87 -11.46 1.12
N VAL A 144 2.68 -11.37 2.44
CA VAL A 144 2.93 -12.49 3.36
C VAL A 144 1.97 -13.66 3.11
N GLU A 145 0.69 -13.41 2.80
CA GLU A 145 -0.26 -14.47 2.44
C GLU A 145 0.20 -15.25 1.20
N LEU A 146 0.66 -14.56 0.17
CA LEU A 146 1.14 -15.19 -1.07
C LEU A 146 2.40 -16.02 -0.82
N GLU A 147 3.40 -15.43 -0.16
CA GLU A 147 4.66 -16.11 0.14
C GLU A 147 4.45 -17.28 1.11
N HIS A 148 3.52 -17.15 2.06
CA HIS A 148 3.16 -18.22 2.97
C HIS A 148 2.54 -19.40 2.23
N TYR A 149 1.57 -19.15 1.34
CA TYR A 149 0.96 -20.21 0.54
C TYR A 149 2.03 -20.97 -0.27
N GLU A 150 2.90 -20.23 -0.97
CA GLU A 150 3.95 -20.82 -1.79
C GLU A 150 4.91 -21.69 -0.97
N LYS A 151 5.32 -21.24 0.22
CA LYS A 151 6.20 -22.01 1.10
C LYS A 151 5.56 -23.28 1.65
N ILE A 152 4.24 -23.29 1.84
CA ILE A 152 3.50 -24.44 2.38
C ILE A 152 3.17 -25.46 1.29
N GLU A 153 2.67 -25.00 0.15
CA GLU A 153 2.19 -25.86 -0.93
C GLU A 153 3.29 -26.19 -1.95
N GLY A 154 4.42 -25.47 -1.93
CA GLY A 154 5.52 -25.63 -2.89
C GLY A 154 5.18 -25.15 -4.31
N ALA A 155 4.09 -24.39 -4.47
CA ALA A 155 3.63 -23.86 -5.74
C ALA A 155 2.98 -22.48 -5.54
N MET A 156 3.15 -21.60 -6.53
CA MET A 156 2.47 -20.30 -6.55
C MET A 156 0.96 -20.47 -6.75
N LEU A 157 0.18 -19.55 -6.16
CA LEU A 157 -1.24 -19.41 -6.50
C LEU A 157 -1.42 -19.04 -7.99
N SER A 158 -2.52 -19.49 -8.58
CA SER A 158 -2.97 -18.91 -9.85
C SER A 158 -3.32 -17.44 -9.67
N LEU A 159 -3.30 -16.65 -10.74
CA LEU A 159 -3.60 -15.22 -10.66
C LEU A 159 -5.03 -14.98 -10.13
N ASP A 160 -6.00 -15.81 -10.52
CA ASP A 160 -7.36 -15.81 -9.96
C ASP A 160 -7.38 -16.16 -8.47
N GLY A 161 -6.52 -17.09 -8.04
CA GLY A 161 -6.34 -17.43 -6.63
C GLY A 161 -5.82 -16.24 -5.82
N LYS A 162 -4.78 -15.56 -6.32
CA LYS A 162 -4.23 -14.33 -5.73
C LYS A 162 -5.30 -13.24 -5.64
N ALA A 163 -6.04 -13.02 -6.73
CA ALA A 163 -7.10 -12.03 -6.78
C ALA A 163 -8.22 -12.30 -5.76
N ASN A 164 -8.60 -13.57 -5.58
CA ASN A 164 -9.58 -14.01 -4.60
C ASN A 164 -9.09 -13.89 -3.15
N ARG A 165 -7.80 -14.12 -2.89
CA ARG A 165 -7.19 -13.89 -1.57
C ARG A 165 -7.25 -12.41 -1.19
N LEU A 166 -6.87 -11.53 -2.12
CA LEU A 166 -6.97 -10.08 -1.92
C LEU A 166 -8.42 -9.64 -1.68
N ALA A 167 -9.38 -10.16 -2.47
CA ALA A 167 -10.81 -9.92 -2.29
C ALA A 167 -11.30 -10.25 -0.87
N ALA A 168 -10.84 -11.36 -0.29
CA ALA A 168 -11.18 -11.75 1.08
C ALA A 168 -10.64 -10.77 2.12
N MET A 169 -9.42 -10.24 1.93
CA MET A 169 -8.85 -9.25 2.83
C MET A 169 -9.60 -7.92 2.77
N ILE A 170 -9.99 -7.47 1.58
CA ILE A 170 -10.80 -6.24 1.40
C ILE A 170 -12.15 -6.38 2.10
N ARG A 171 -12.83 -7.53 1.94
CA ARG A 171 -14.08 -7.83 2.67
C ARG A 171 -13.91 -7.71 4.17
N GLY A 172 -12.78 -8.17 4.71
CA GLY A 172 -12.44 -8.04 6.13
C GLY A 172 -12.32 -6.59 6.61
N ASN A 173 -12.02 -5.65 5.70
CA ASN A 173 -11.86 -4.23 6.00
C ASN A 173 -13.14 -3.40 5.83
N LEU A 174 -14.28 -4.00 5.44
CA LEU A 174 -15.52 -3.27 5.15
C LEU A 174 -15.97 -2.37 6.31
N GLY A 175 -15.83 -2.82 7.57
CA GLY A 175 -16.18 -2.04 8.75
C GLY A 175 -15.38 -0.73 8.86
N ALA A 176 -14.07 -0.78 8.64
CA ALA A 176 -13.21 0.41 8.64
C ALA A 176 -13.50 1.31 7.43
N ALA A 177 -13.79 0.72 6.26
CA ALA A 177 -14.20 1.47 5.08
C ALA A 177 -15.48 2.28 5.32
N MET A 178 -16.47 1.70 5.99
CA MET A 178 -17.72 2.40 6.38
C MET A 178 -17.49 3.56 7.36
N GLN A 179 -16.33 3.60 8.04
CA GLN A 179 -15.92 4.68 8.95
C GLN A 179 -15.00 5.72 8.28
N GLY A 180 -14.84 5.64 6.94
CA GLY A 180 -14.02 6.57 6.17
C GLY A 180 -12.54 6.18 6.06
N LEU A 181 -12.16 4.97 6.49
CA LEU A 181 -10.82 4.41 6.33
C LEU A 181 -10.78 3.40 5.16
N ALA A 182 -11.40 3.78 4.05
CA ALA A 182 -11.50 2.92 2.88
C ALA A 182 -10.15 2.77 2.20
N VAL A 183 -9.92 1.56 1.70
CA VAL A 183 -8.74 1.18 0.93
C VAL A 183 -9.23 0.38 -0.26
N VAL A 184 -8.82 0.78 -1.46
CA VAL A 184 -9.16 0.12 -2.71
C VAL A 184 -7.85 -0.24 -3.41
N PRO A 185 -7.57 -1.53 -3.62
CA PRO A 185 -6.40 -1.95 -4.37
C PRO A 185 -6.69 -2.05 -5.87
N LEU A 186 -5.62 -2.03 -6.65
CA LEU A 186 -5.57 -2.44 -8.05
C LEU A 186 -4.51 -3.53 -8.14
N PHE A 187 -4.87 -4.69 -8.66
CA PHE A 187 -3.98 -5.85 -8.77
C PHE A 187 -3.75 -6.15 -10.24
N ALA A 188 -2.51 -6.43 -10.63
CA ALA A 188 -2.20 -6.82 -12.00
C ALA A 188 -1.09 -7.86 -11.98
N GLY A 189 -1.05 -8.76 -12.96
CA GLY A 189 0.05 -9.72 -13.04
C GLY A 189 0.16 -10.40 -14.39
N PHE A 190 1.26 -11.10 -14.54
CA PHE A 190 1.55 -11.94 -15.69
C PHE A 190 1.12 -13.38 -15.39
N ASP A 191 0.17 -13.89 -16.15
CA ASP A 191 -0.35 -15.24 -16.04
C ASP A 191 0.54 -16.21 -16.83
N LEU A 192 1.42 -16.90 -16.10
CA LEU A 192 2.31 -17.93 -16.64
C LEU A 192 1.57 -19.12 -17.28
N SER A 193 0.28 -19.29 -16.94
CA SER A 193 -0.57 -20.37 -17.47
C SER A 193 -1.41 -19.95 -18.67
N ALA A 194 -1.30 -18.70 -19.12
CA ALA A 194 -2.07 -18.18 -20.24
C ALA A 194 -1.79 -18.96 -21.53
N THR A 195 -2.86 -19.42 -22.18
CA THR A 195 -2.78 -20.13 -23.47
C THR A 195 -2.48 -19.19 -24.63
N ASP A 196 -2.88 -17.92 -24.49
CA ASP A 196 -2.61 -16.84 -25.43
C ASP A 196 -1.63 -15.86 -24.76
N PRO A 197 -0.33 -15.86 -25.13
CA PRO A 197 0.67 -15.00 -24.51
C PRO A 197 0.31 -13.50 -24.57
N THR A 198 -0.44 -13.09 -25.58
CA THR A 198 -0.88 -11.69 -25.74
C THR A 198 -1.93 -11.27 -24.71
N LYS A 199 -2.46 -12.22 -23.94
CA LYS A 199 -3.42 -12.04 -22.86
C LYS A 199 -2.88 -12.50 -21.51
N ALA A 200 -1.57 -12.74 -21.42
CA ALA A 200 -0.93 -13.10 -20.17
C ALA A 200 -0.97 -11.95 -19.15
N GLY A 201 -0.95 -10.70 -19.61
CA GLY A 201 -1.15 -9.56 -18.73
C GLY A 201 -2.62 -9.38 -18.33
N ARG A 202 -2.94 -9.53 -17.05
CA ARG A 202 -4.32 -9.43 -16.52
C ARG A 202 -4.38 -8.40 -15.39
N ILE A 203 -5.50 -7.70 -15.30
CA ILE A 203 -5.76 -6.62 -14.32
C ILE A 203 -7.05 -6.94 -13.58
N PHE A 204 -7.05 -6.72 -12.26
CA PHE A 204 -8.19 -6.91 -11.38
C PHE A 204 -8.43 -5.64 -10.56
N SER A 205 -9.62 -5.07 -10.73
CA SER A 205 -10.14 -3.98 -9.92
C SER A 205 -11.00 -4.51 -8.79
N TYR A 206 -11.21 -3.68 -7.76
CA TYR A 206 -11.97 -4.06 -6.57
C TYR A 206 -12.88 -2.94 -6.12
N ASP A 207 -14.01 -3.31 -5.53
CA ASP A 207 -14.83 -2.40 -4.74
C ASP A 207 -14.57 -2.57 -3.23
N VAL A 208 -15.13 -1.67 -2.41
CA VAL A 208 -15.02 -1.73 -0.95
C VAL A 208 -15.71 -2.96 -0.33
N THR A 209 -16.57 -3.65 -1.08
CA THR A 209 -17.21 -4.90 -0.69
C THR A 209 -16.35 -6.12 -1.04
N GLY A 210 -15.19 -5.91 -1.66
CA GLY A 210 -14.23 -6.94 -2.05
C GLY A 210 -14.71 -7.84 -3.17
N GLY A 211 -15.50 -7.32 -4.12
CA GLY A 211 -15.73 -7.99 -5.40
C GLY A 211 -14.50 -7.83 -6.31
N PRO A 212 -13.86 -8.93 -6.79
CA PRO A 212 -12.82 -8.84 -7.81
C PRO A 212 -13.47 -8.74 -9.20
N TYR A 213 -13.04 -7.77 -10.01
CA TYR A 213 -13.48 -7.59 -11.39
C TYR A 213 -12.28 -7.62 -12.32
N GLU A 214 -12.30 -8.51 -13.31
CA GLU A 214 -11.23 -8.56 -14.31
C GLU A 214 -11.45 -7.49 -15.38
N GLU A 215 -10.44 -6.63 -15.54
CA GLU A 215 -10.48 -5.47 -16.43
C GLU A 215 -9.83 -5.77 -17.78
N ARG A 216 -10.35 -5.13 -18.83
CA ARG A 216 -9.86 -5.33 -20.20
C ARG A 216 -9.00 -4.16 -20.65
N GLY A 217 -7.70 -4.38 -20.67
CA GLY A 217 -6.72 -3.48 -21.27
C GLY A 217 -6.12 -2.47 -20.29
N TYR A 218 -6.93 -1.79 -19.49
CA TYR A 218 -6.43 -0.86 -18.48
C TYR A 218 -7.48 -0.59 -17.40
N ASP A 219 -7.03 -0.08 -16.25
CA ASP A 219 -7.90 0.53 -15.23
C ASP A 219 -7.10 1.50 -14.35
N ALA A 220 -7.78 2.32 -13.57
CA ALA A 220 -7.20 3.29 -12.66
C ALA A 220 -8.01 3.41 -11.37
N ILE A 221 -7.31 3.62 -10.25
CA ILE A 221 -7.91 3.80 -8.92
C ILE A 221 -7.43 5.09 -8.26
N GLY A 222 -8.24 5.59 -7.32
CA GLY A 222 -7.96 6.78 -6.52
C GLY A 222 -8.57 8.07 -7.07
N SER A 223 -8.13 9.23 -6.57
CA SER A 223 -8.81 10.53 -6.78
C SER A 223 -8.79 10.98 -8.25
N GLY A 224 -7.67 10.77 -8.95
CA GLY A 224 -7.52 11.12 -10.36
C GLY A 224 -7.86 9.97 -11.32
N SER A 225 -8.42 8.86 -10.83
CA SER A 225 -8.77 7.68 -11.65
C SER A 225 -9.67 8.01 -12.83
N ILE A 226 -10.67 8.88 -12.66
CA ILE A 226 -11.61 9.25 -13.73
C ILE A 226 -10.89 9.96 -14.89
N PHE A 227 -9.94 10.83 -14.59
CA PHE A 227 -9.14 11.55 -15.58
C PHE A 227 -8.17 10.60 -16.29
N ALA A 228 -7.45 9.77 -15.51
CA ALA A 228 -6.56 8.76 -16.06
C ALA A 228 -7.31 7.77 -16.99
N ASN A 229 -8.44 7.21 -16.54
CA ASN A 229 -9.27 6.32 -17.35
C ASN A 229 -9.83 7.02 -18.60
N SER A 230 -10.11 8.31 -18.54
CA SER A 230 -10.56 9.09 -19.70
C SER A 230 -9.44 9.31 -20.73
N ALA A 231 -8.21 9.56 -20.28
CA ALA A 231 -7.03 9.65 -21.13
C ALA A 231 -6.72 8.29 -21.80
N LEU A 232 -6.70 7.22 -20.99
CA LEU A 232 -6.48 5.85 -21.46
C LEU A 232 -7.55 5.42 -22.47
N LYS A 233 -8.81 5.78 -22.27
CA LYS A 233 -9.90 5.50 -23.22
C LYS A 233 -9.64 6.04 -24.63
N LYS A 234 -8.91 7.14 -24.76
CA LYS A 234 -8.59 7.73 -26.07
C LYS A 234 -7.31 7.16 -26.68
N ARG A 235 -6.31 6.88 -25.85
CA ARG A 235 -4.95 6.57 -26.29
C ARG A 235 -4.61 5.08 -26.30
N PHE A 236 -5.23 4.28 -25.44
CA PHE A 236 -4.97 2.85 -25.37
C PHE A 236 -5.28 2.16 -26.70
N ARG A 237 -4.39 1.27 -27.11
CA ARG A 237 -4.56 0.37 -28.25
C ARG A 237 -4.24 -1.05 -27.78
N ALA A 238 -4.93 -2.05 -28.30
CA ALA A 238 -4.59 -3.43 -27.99
C ALA A 238 -3.22 -3.79 -28.62
N GLY A 239 -2.43 -4.60 -27.91
CA GLY A 239 -1.12 -5.04 -28.38
C GLY A 239 0.02 -4.02 -28.20
N LEU A 240 -0.14 -3.06 -27.28
CA LEU A 240 0.98 -2.21 -26.84
C LEU A 240 2.08 -3.07 -26.23
N THR A 241 3.33 -2.71 -26.51
CA THR A 241 4.47 -3.27 -25.78
C THR A 241 4.52 -2.73 -24.35
N VAL A 242 5.23 -3.40 -23.44
CA VAL A 242 5.48 -2.87 -22.08
C VAL A 242 6.09 -1.46 -22.15
N ALA A 243 6.99 -1.18 -23.09
CA ALA A 243 7.58 0.15 -23.26
C ALA A 243 6.54 1.22 -23.66
N ASP A 244 5.67 0.92 -24.63
CA ASP A 244 4.61 1.84 -25.05
C ASP A 244 3.57 2.04 -23.94
N ALA A 245 3.22 0.96 -23.23
CA ALA A 245 2.32 1.02 -22.09
C ALA A 245 2.93 1.82 -20.92
N THR A 246 4.25 1.73 -20.70
CA THR A 246 4.98 2.52 -19.70
C THR A 246 4.87 4.01 -19.99
N ARG A 247 5.12 4.43 -21.25
CA ARG A 247 4.93 5.81 -21.66
C ARG A 247 3.48 6.26 -21.47
N LEU A 248 2.52 5.44 -21.92
CA LEU A 248 1.10 5.74 -21.81
C LEU A 248 0.64 5.87 -20.35
N ALA A 249 1.18 5.06 -19.44
CA ALA A 249 0.88 5.14 -18.01
C ALA A 249 1.34 6.49 -17.41
N VAL A 250 2.54 6.95 -17.77
CA VAL A 250 3.05 8.27 -17.34
C VAL A 250 2.22 9.40 -17.94
N GLU A 251 1.80 9.29 -19.21
CA GLU A 251 0.91 10.27 -19.84
C GLU A 251 -0.48 10.33 -19.16
N ALA A 252 -1.05 9.17 -18.81
CA ALA A 252 -2.34 9.12 -18.12
C ALA A 252 -2.27 9.72 -16.70
N LEU A 253 -1.17 9.50 -15.98
CA LEU A 253 -0.93 10.14 -14.68
C LEU A 253 -0.66 11.65 -14.81
N TYR A 254 -0.01 12.07 -15.88
CA TYR A 254 0.17 13.49 -16.19
C TYR A 254 -1.19 14.17 -16.40
N ASP A 255 -2.06 13.57 -17.22
CA ASP A 255 -3.41 14.11 -17.50
C ASP A 255 -4.27 14.11 -16.23
N ALA A 256 -4.14 13.08 -15.39
CA ALA A 256 -4.81 13.06 -14.09
C ALA A 256 -4.32 14.17 -13.15
N ALA A 257 -3.03 14.48 -13.15
CA ALA A 257 -2.47 15.55 -12.34
C ALA A 257 -2.84 16.96 -12.81
N ASP A 258 -3.24 17.11 -14.08
CA ASP A 258 -3.67 18.39 -14.65
C ASP A 258 -5.04 18.80 -14.10
N ASP A 259 -5.93 17.82 -13.86
CA ASP A 259 -7.30 18.05 -13.39
C ASP A 259 -7.55 17.68 -11.92
N ASP A 260 -6.72 16.83 -11.29
CA ASP A 260 -6.83 16.46 -9.86
C ASP A 260 -5.68 17.04 -9.00
N THR A 261 -6.02 18.00 -8.15
CA THR A 261 -5.09 18.61 -7.19
C THR A 261 -4.44 17.61 -6.22
N ALA A 262 -5.11 16.49 -5.96
CA ALA A 262 -4.62 15.48 -5.04
C ALA A 262 -3.66 14.48 -5.70
N THR A 263 -3.54 14.51 -7.04
CA THR A 263 -2.58 13.75 -7.84
C THR A 263 -1.31 14.56 -8.10
N GLY A 264 -0.15 13.94 -7.89
CA GLY A 264 1.16 14.54 -8.18
C GLY A 264 1.66 14.25 -9.58
N GLY A 265 1.67 15.26 -10.45
CA GLY A 265 2.38 15.21 -11.73
C GLY A 265 3.91 15.24 -11.56
N PRO A 266 4.68 15.04 -12.65
CA PRO A 266 6.14 15.12 -12.62
C PRO A 266 6.66 16.45 -12.06
N ASP A 267 7.44 16.40 -10.97
CA ASP A 267 8.10 17.57 -10.39
C ASP A 267 9.55 17.62 -10.87
N LEU A 268 9.78 18.36 -11.96
CA LEU A 268 11.10 18.51 -12.57
C LEU A 268 12.12 19.22 -11.68
N THR A 269 11.64 20.10 -10.78
CA THR A 269 12.52 20.89 -9.90
C THR A 269 13.11 20.01 -8.81
N ARG A 270 12.28 19.13 -8.23
CA ARG A 270 12.68 18.21 -7.15
C ARG A 270 13.10 16.84 -7.65
N ARG A 271 12.98 16.60 -8.96
CA ARG A 271 13.19 15.30 -9.61
C ARG A 271 12.34 14.19 -8.98
N ILE A 272 11.06 14.48 -8.77
CA ILE A 272 10.09 13.52 -8.25
C ILE A 272 9.19 13.09 -9.40
N PHE A 273 9.22 11.80 -9.71
CA PHE A 273 8.48 11.19 -10.81
C PHE A 273 7.58 10.06 -10.28
N PRO A 274 6.53 9.67 -11.03
CA PRO A 274 5.72 8.51 -10.68
C PRO A 274 6.56 7.27 -10.43
N VAL A 275 6.11 6.35 -9.58
CA VAL A 275 6.70 5.00 -9.53
C VAL A 275 6.11 4.21 -10.69
N VAL A 276 6.95 3.55 -11.48
CA VAL A 276 6.51 2.65 -12.55
C VAL A 276 7.12 1.27 -12.34
N MET A 277 6.26 0.25 -12.36
CA MET A 277 6.64 -1.15 -12.26
C MET A 277 6.01 -1.95 -13.40
N THR A 278 6.69 -3.00 -13.81
CA THR A 278 6.25 -3.92 -14.85
C THR A 278 6.28 -5.34 -14.33
N ALA A 279 5.36 -6.19 -14.78
CA ALA A 279 5.45 -7.64 -14.57
C ALA A 279 5.36 -8.36 -15.92
N THR A 280 6.36 -9.19 -16.21
CA THR A 280 6.50 -9.91 -17.48
C THR A 280 6.83 -11.38 -17.19
N ALA A 281 7.13 -12.16 -18.23
CA ALA A 281 7.64 -13.53 -18.08
C ALA A 281 8.99 -13.61 -17.34
N GLU A 282 9.74 -12.49 -17.26
CA GLU A 282 11.01 -12.40 -16.52
C GLU A 282 10.81 -12.00 -15.05
N GLY A 283 9.56 -11.78 -14.63
CA GLY A 283 9.19 -11.35 -13.29
C GLY A 283 8.87 -9.85 -13.20
N THR A 284 8.88 -9.33 -11.98
CA THR A 284 8.62 -7.92 -11.68
C THR A 284 9.88 -7.07 -11.79
N HIS A 285 9.74 -5.88 -12.38
CA HIS A 285 10.81 -4.90 -12.51
C HIS A 285 10.31 -3.51 -12.15
N ARG A 286 11.09 -2.78 -11.36
CA ARG A 286 10.84 -1.37 -11.04
C ARG A 286 11.76 -0.52 -11.91
N LEU A 287 11.18 0.40 -12.67
CA LEU A 287 11.98 1.37 -13.40
C LEU A 287 12.77 2.24 -12.42
N THR A 288 14.01 2.53 -12.78
CA THR A 288 14.87 3.47 -12.07
C THR A 288 14.29 4.89 -12.15
N ASP A 289 14.74 5.73 -11.21
CA ASP A 289 14.35 7.14 -11.21
C ASP A 289 14.84 7.84 -12.48
N GLU A 290 16.00 7.44 -13.04
CA GLU A 290 16.52 7.92 -14.32
C GLU A 290 15.62 7.54 -15.51
N GLU A 291 15.27 6.26 -15.66
CA GLU A 291 14.39 5.80 -16.75
C GLU A 291 13.03 6.50 -16.70
N THR A 292 12.47 6.63 -15.49
CA THR A 292 11.17 7.30 -15.34
C THR A 292 11.28 8.80 -15.58
N ALA A 293 12.40 9.44 -15.21
CA ALA A 293 12.67 10.85 -15.49
C ALA A 293 12.75 11.10 -17.00
N GLU A 294 13.42 10.23 -17.77
CA GLU A 294 13.51 10.36 -19.22
C GLU A 294 12.13 10.33 -19.88
N ILE A 295 11.29 9.37 -19.49
CA ILE A 295 9.92 9.25 -19.99
C ILE A 295 9.09 10.48 -19.61
N ALA A 296 9.13 10.89 -18.33
CA ALA A 296 8.39 12.05 -17.85
C ALA A 296 8.81 13.35 -18.56
N ASN A 297 10.11 13.57 -18.78
CA ASN A 297 10.62 14.72 -19.52
C ASN A 297 10.14 14.72 -20.98
N ALA A 298 10.12 13.55 -21.63
CA ALA A 298 9.59 13.41 -22.98
C ALA A 298 8.09 13.74 -23.04
N VAL A 299 7.31 13.29 -22.04
CA VAL A 299 5.88 13.62 -21.91
C VAL A 299 5.68 15.12 -21.72
N VAL A 300 6.39 15.75 -20.78
CA VAL A 300 6.27 17.20 -20.53
C VAL A 300 6.67 18.00 -21.77
N SER A 301 7.75 17.62 -22.45
CA SER A 301 8.21 18.30 -23.67
C SER A 301 7.17 18.19 -24.78
N ALA A 302 6.57 17.01 -24.98
CA ALA A 302 5.50 16.83 -25.97
C ALA A 302 4.26 17.68 -25.66
N ARG A 303 3.92 17.89 -24.37
CA ARG A 303 2.82 18.76 -23.94
C ARG A 303 3.10 20.24 -24.17
N MET A 304 4.37 20.67 -24.15
CA MET A 304 4.74 22.05 -24.51
C MET A 304 4.50 22.33 -26.00
N GLU A 305 4.64 21.32 -26.86
CA GLU A 305 4.41 21.43 -28.31
C GLU A 305 2.92 21.24 -28.66
N ASN A 306 2.26 20.27 -28.04
CA ASN A 306 0.83 19.99 -28.20
C ASN A 306 0.16 19.81 -26.82
N PRO A 307 -0.44 20.88 -26.25
CA PRO A 307 -1.01 20.84 -24.90
C PRO A 307 -2.12 19.78 -24.72
N GLY A 308 -2.99 19.59 -25.72
CA GLY A 308 -4.03 18.54 -25.69
C GLY A 308 -3.49 17.13 -25.96
N GLY A 309 -2.30 17.07 -26.54
CA GLY A 309 -1.61 15.86 -27.02
C GLY A 309 -2.39 15.04 -28.02
#